data_AF-A0A2S1QYS6-F1
#
_entry.id   AF-A0A2S1QYS6-F1
#
_cell.length_a   1.000
_cell.length_b   1.000
_cell.length_c   1.000
_cell.angle_alpha   90.00
_cell.angle_beta   90.00
_cell.angle_gamma   90.00
#
_symmetry.space_group_name_H-M   'P 1'
#
loop_
_entity.id
_entity.type
_entity.pdbx_description
1 polymer ?
#
loop_
_entity_poly.entity_id
_entity_poly.type
_entity_poly.pdbx_seq_one_letter_code
_entity_poly.pdbx_strand_id
1 'polypeptide(L)'
;METGFEKKERERIRKRVKEIRSFYINLSAYCIVMPILIIINVTFTPEFYWFFFSMAGWGIGLLFHAMAAFNFVPFLNKDWEERKLQQFMDEDRRAREKFIDKDKAAQTQLNQTTH
;
A
#
# COMPACT_ATOMS: atom_id res chain seq x y z
N MET A 1 10.50 -23.26 -10.43
CA MET A 1 11.02 -22.33 -9.39
C MET A 1 10.23 -21.04 -9.53
N GLU A 2 9.50 -20.63 -8.50
CA GLU A 2 8.79 -19.34 -8.54
C GLU A 2 9.82 -18.22 -8.72
N THR A 3 9.66 -17.38 -9.74
CA THR A 3 10.57 -16.25 -9.94
C THR A 3 10.39 -15.25 -8.79
N GLY A 4 11.47 -14.60 -8.32
CA GLY A 4 11.40 -13.66 -7.19
C GLY A 4 10.41 -12.50 -7.40
N PHE A 5 10.05 -12.24 -8.66
CA PHE A 5 9.01 -11.29 -9.05
C PHE A 5 7.60 -11.75 -8.63
N GLU A 6 7.24 -13.01 -8.88
CA GLU A 6 5.92 -13.55 -8.47
C GLU A 6 5.72 -13.56 -6.96
N LYS A 7 6.79 -13.80 -6.20
CA LYS A 7 6.74 -13.81 -4.74
C LYS A 7 6.40 -12.41 -4.19
N LYS A 8 7.02 -11.38 -4.75
CA LYS A 8 6.73 -9.96 -4.42
C LYS A 8 5.30 -9.58 -4.79
N GLU A 9 4.81 -9.99 -5.96
CA GLU A 9 3.45 -9.72 -6.41
C GLU A 9 2.41 -10.37 -5.46
N ARG A 10 2.60 -11.64 -5.11
CA ARG A 10 1.73 -12.36 -4.16
C ARG A 10 1.71 -11.70 -2.78
N GLU A 11 2.85 -11.24 -2.28
CA GLU A 11 2.93 -10.55 -0.98
C GLU A 11 2.20 -9.20 -0.99
N ARG A 12 2.30 -8.42 -2.08
CA ARG A 12 1.56 -7.16 -2.23
C ARG A 12 0.05 -7.40 -2.23
N ILE A 13 -0.43 -8.37 -3.00
CA ILE A 13 -1.86 -8.72 -3.05
C ILE A 13 -2.34 -9.16 -1.67
N ARG A 14 -1.57 -10.03 -0.98
CA ARG A 14 -1.92 -10.49 0.38
C ARG A 14 -1.98 -9.36 1.39
N LYS A 15 -1.03 -8.42 1.39
CA LYS A 15 -1.06 -7.24 2.28
C LYS A 15 -2.33 -6.43 2.07
N ARG A 16 -2.68 -6.16 0.81
CA ARG A 16 -3.86 -5.36 0.47
C ARG A 16 -5.16 -6.03 0.89
N VAL A 17 -5.29 -7.33 0.68
CA VAL A 17 -6.44 -8.11 1.15
C VAL A 17 -6.53 -8.09 2.68
N LYS A 18 -5.39 -8.18 3.38
CA LYS A 18 -5.37 -8.12 4.85
C LYS A 18 -5.83 -6.76 5.38
N GLU A 19 -5.38 -5.67 4.79
CA GLU A 19 -5.78 -4.30 5.17
C GLU A 19 -7.28 -4.07 4.96
N ILE A 20 -7.79 -4.45 3.79
CA ILE A 20 -9.22 -4.38 3.47
C ILE A 20 -10.04 -5.20 4.46
N ARG A 21 -9.63 -6.44 4.74
CA ARG A 21 -10.31 -7.31 5.71
C ARG A 21 -10.31 -6.70 7.12
N SER A 22 -9.19 -6.14 7.56
CA SER A 22 -9.06 -5.48 8.86
C SER A 22 -10.00 -4.27 8.98
N PHE A 23 -10.13 -3.49 7.91
CA PHE A 23 -11.09 -2.39 7.84
C PHE A 23 -12.53 -2.89 7.97
N TYR A 24 -12.94 -3.91 7.21
CA TYR A 24 -14.29 -4.45 7.28
C TYR A 24 -14.65 -5.02 8.66
N ILE A 25 -13.68 -5.65 9.34
CA ILE A 25 -13.90 -6.12 10.72
C ILE A 25 -14.19 -4.94 11.65
N ASN A 26 -13.38 -3.88 11.61
CA ASN A 26 -13.61 -2.68 12.42
C ASN A 26 -14.92 -1.97 12.06
N LEU A 27 -15.26 -1.89 10.77
CA LEU A 27 -16.52 -1.31 10.29
C LEU A 27 -17.72 -2.11 10.79
N SER A 28 -17.68 -3.44 10.70
CA SER A 28 -18.76 -4.30 11.19
C SER A 28 -18.95 -4.17 12.70
N ALA A 29 -17.85 -4.14 13.47
CA ALA A 29 -17.90 -3.92 14.90
C ALA A 29 -18.52 -2.54 15.22
N TYR A 30 -18.13 -1.50 14.49
CA TYR A 30 -18.71 -0.17 14.62
C TYR A 30 -20.22 -0.18 14.34
N CYS A 31 -20.68 -0.80 13.26
CA CYS A 31 -22.10 -0.91 12.92
C CYS A 31 -22.94 -1.66 13.96
N ILE A 32 -22.34 -2.60 14.71
CA ILE A 32 -23.03 -3.35 15.77
C ILE A 32 -22.99 -2.60 17.10
N VAL A 33 -21.84 -2.03 17.46
CA VAL A 33 -21.62 -1.34 18.74
C VAL A 33 -22.39 -0.01 18.80
N MET A 34 -22.49 0.73 17.68
CA MET A 34 -23.18 2.02 17.67
C MET A 34 -24.67 1.92 18.06
N PRO A 35 -25.49 1.01 17.48
CA PRO A 35 -26.86 0.79 17.94
C PRO A 35 -26.97 0.42 19.41
N ILE A 36 -26.07 -0.45 19.91
CA ILE A 36 -26.06 -0.85 21.32
C ILE A 36 -25.81 0.36 22.23
N LEU A 37 -24.84 1.21 21.89
CA LEU A 37 -24.53 2.44 22.64
C LEU A 37 -25.69 3.44 22.61
N ILE A 38 -26.36 3.59 21.46
CA ILE A 38 -27.53 4.46 21.33
C ILE A 38 -28.65 3.97 22.24
N ILE A 39 -28.96 2.66 22.23
CA ILE A 39 -29.99 2.07 23.07
C ILE A 39 -29.66 2.30 24.56
N ILE A 40 -28.42 2.03 24.97
CA ILE A 40 -27.97 2.25 26.35
C ILE A 40 -28.11 3.72 26.74
N ASN A 41 -27.66 4.64 25.89
CA ASN A 41 -27.71 6.06 26.20
C ASN A 41 -29.15 6.56 26.36
N VAL A 42 -30.04 6.21 25.41
CA VAL A 42 -31.45 6.62 25.47
C VAL A 42 -32.18 5.97 26.66
N THR A 43 -31.81 4.74 27.04
CA THR A 43 -32.47 4.02 28.15
C THR A 43 -32.01 4.53 29.52
N PHE A 44 -30.71 4.75 29.72
CA PHE A 44 -30.14 5.06 31.04
C PHE A 44 -29.89 6.55 31.26
N THR A 45 -29.70 7.35 30.21
CA THR A 45 -29.34 8.77 30.33
C THR A 45 -29.91 9.60 29.17
N PRO A 46 -31.24 9.67 29.03
CA PRO A 46 -31.89 10.35 27.89
C PRO A 46 -31.60 11.87 27.85
N GLU A 47 -31.26 12.46 28.99
CA GLU A 47 -30.93 13.89 29.14
C GLU A 47 -29.56 14.25 28.51
N PHE A 48 -28.67 13.27 28.31
CA PHE A 48 -27.30 13.53 27.84
C PHE A 48 -26.79 12.48 26.84
N TYR A 49 -26.67 12.88 25.58
CA TYR A 49 -26.27 12.05 24.46
C TYR A 49 -24.76 11.83 24.35
N TRP A 50 -24.16 11.17 25.33
CA TRP A 50 -22.70 10.91 25.34
C TRP A 50 -22.23 10.01 24.19
N PHE A 51 -23.13 9.25 23.55
CA PHE A 51 -22.78 8.37 22.43
C PHE A 51 -22.10 9.11 21.27
N PHE A 52 -22.35 10.42 21.10
CA PHE A 52 -21.68 11.23 20.07
C PHE A 52 -20.16 11.28 20.24
N PHE A 53 -19.65 11.33 21.48
CA PHE A 53 -18.21 11.33 21.72
C PHE A 53 -17.58 9.99 21.35
N SER A 54 -18.24 8.89 21.67
CA SER A 54 -17.81 7.54 21.25
C SER A 54 -17.85 7.38 19.73
N MET A 55 -18.92 7.86 19.10
CA MET A 55 -19.11 7.84 17.65
C MET A 55 -18.04 8.67 16.94
N ALA A 56 -17.76 9.89 17.42
CA ALA A 56 -16.74 10.76 16.84
C ALA A 56 -15.32 10.18 17.04
N GLY A 57 -14.98 9.74 18.25
CA GLY A 57 -13.65 9.20 18.55
C GLY A 57 -13.34 7.94 17.74
N TRP A 58 -14.24 6.95 17.74
CA TRP A 58 -14.07 5.73 16.96
C TRP A 58 -14.26 5.95 15.46
N GLY A 59 -15.17 6.83 15.06
CA GLY A 59 -15.43 7.18 13.67
C GLY A 59 -14.21 7.80 12.97
N ILE A 60 -13.43 8.62 13.69
CA ILE A 60 -12.16 9.16 13.18
C ILE A 60 -11.15 8.03 12.92
N GLY A 61 -10.99 7.09 13.86
CA GLY A 61 -10.11 5.92 13.67
C GLY A 61 -10.53 5.04 12.48
N LEU A 62 -11.84 4.87 12.31
CA LEU A 62 -12.42 4.15 11.18
C LEU A 62 -12.16 4.87 9.84
N LEU A 63 -12.27 6.21 9.81
CA LEU A 63 -11.91 7.03 8.65
C LEU A 63 -10.43 6.87 8.28
N PHE A 64 -9.51 6.88 9.25
CA PHE A 64 -8.09 6.62 8.99
C PHE A 64 -7.85 5.22 8.42
N HIS A 65 -8.50 4.20 8.96
CA HIS A 65 -8.42 2.84 8.40
C HIS A 65 -9.04 2.73 7.00
N ALA A 66 -10.13 3.44 6.73
CA ALA A 66 -10.74 3.51 5.40
C ALA A 66 -9.77 4.16 4.40
N MET A 67 -9.17 5.29 4.75
CA MET A 67 -8.20 5.98 3.91
C MET A 67 -7.01 5.08 3.57
N ALA A 68 -6.51 4.31 4.54
CA ALA A 68 -5.45 3.32 4.32
C ALA A 68 -5.90 2.16 3.43
N ALA A 69 -7.06 1.54 3.72
CA ALA A 69 -7.55 0.37 2.99
C ALA A 69 -7.93 0.68 1.53
N PHE A 70 -8.48 1.86 1.27
CA PHE A 70 -8.89 2.29 -0.06
C PHE A 70 -7.84 3.12 -0.80
N ASN A 71 -6.64 3.31 -0.24
CA ASN A 71 -5.60 4.17 -0.82
C ASN A 71 -6.13 5.59 -1.14
N PHE A 72 -7.04 6.11 -0.33
CA PHE A 72 -7.76 7.35 -0.63
C PHE A 72 -6.88 8.60 -0.49
N VAL A 73 -5.65 8.47 0.01
CA VAL A 73 -4.67 9.57 0.09
C VAL A 73 -4.05 9.78 -1.30
N PRO A 74 -4.47 10.81 -2.07
CA PRO A 74 -4.05 10.97 -3.47
C PRO A 74 -2.56 11.31 -3.59
N PHE A 75 -1.95 11.78 -2.50
CA PHE A 75 -0.53 12.14 -2.41
C PHE A 75 0.40 10.94 -2.23
N LEU A 76 -0.10 9.82 -1.70
CA LEU A 76 0.66 8.56 -1.54
C LEU A 76 0.36 7.58 -2.67
N ASN A 77 0.09 8.12 -3.86
CA ASN A 77 -0.45 7.36 -4.96
C ASN A 77 0.55 6.29 -5.43
N LYS A 78 0.04 5.07 -5.63
CA LYS A 78 0.74 3.96 -6.28
C LYS A 78 1.44 4.40 -7.57
N ASP A 79 0.91 5.40 -8.26
CA ASP A 79 1.53 5.96 -9.46
C ASP A 79 2.93 6.54 -9.20
N TRP A 80 3.18 7.15 -8.03
CA TRP A 80 4.53 7.60 -7.70
C TRP A 80 5.46 6.41 -7.45
N GLU A 81 4.98 5.38 -6.75
CA GLU A 81 5.74 4.16 -6.46
C GLU A 81 6.06 3.40 -7.77
N GLU A 82 5.08 3.28 -8.67
CA GLU A 82 5.20 2.66 -9.99
C GLU A 82 6.16 3.45 -10.89
N ARG A 83 6.04 4.78 -10.94
CA ARG A 83 6.97 5.65 -11.68
C ARG A 83 8.38 5.52 -11.14
N LYS A 84 8.56 5.49 -9.82
CA LYS A 84 9.89 5.33 -9.22
C LYS A 84 10.47 3.95 -9.48
N LEU A 85 9.65 2.90 -9.43
CA LEU A 85 10.08 1.55 -9.76
C LEU A 85 10.53 1.44 -11.22
N GLN A 86 9.76 2.02 -12.16
CA GLN A 86 10.16 2.11 -13.57
C GLN A 86 11.48 2.87 -13.74
N GLN A 87 11.64 4.00 -13.05
CA GLN A 87 12.86 4.80 -13.11
C GLN A 87 14.09 4.00 -12.65
N PHE A 88 13.99 3.27 -11.53
CA PHE A 88 15.07 2.40 -11.06
C PHE A 88 15.39 1.25 -12.03
N MET A 89 14.37 0.65 -12.65
CA MET A 89 14.57 -0.42 -13.64
C MET A 89 15.27 0.10 -14.92
N ASP A 90 14.88 1.29 -15.38
CA ASP A 90 15.50 1.93 -16.54
C ASP A 90 16.95 2.35 -16.26
N GLU A 91 17.24 2.85 -15.06
CA GLU A 91 18.60 3.17 -14.62
C GLU A 91 19.49 1.93 -14.57
N ASP A 92 19.00 0.81 -14.01
CA ASP A 92 19.75 -0.45 -13.95
C ASP A 92 20.00 -1.04 -15.34
N ARG A 93 18.99 -0.98 -16.22
CA ARG A 93 19.13 -1.39 -17.63
C ARG A 93 20.20 -0.57 -18.35
N ARG A 94 20.15 0.77 -18.24
CA ARG A 94 21.13 1.66 -18.88
C ARG A 94 22.54 1.45 -18.32
N ALA A 95 22.67 1.20 -17.02
CA ALA A 95 23.95 0.88 -16.40
C ALA A 95 24.54 -0.41 -17.01
N ARG A 96 23.73 -1.48 -17.09
CA ARG A 96 24.14 -2.76 -17.72
C ARG A 96 24.51 -2.60 -19.19
N GLU A 97 23.74 -1.84 -19.96
CA GLU A 97 24.03 -1.60 -21.38
C GLU A 97 25.39 -0.92 -21.57
N LYS A 98 25.72 0.10 -20.77
CA LYS A 98 27.03 0.76 -20.80
C LYS A 98 28.19 -0.19 -20.48
N PHE A 99 28.01 -1.11 -19.53
CA PHE A 99 29.03 -2.11 -19.22
C PHE A 99 29.28 -3.06 -20.40
N ILE A 100 28.21 -3.55 -21.02
CA ILE A 100 28.30 -4.45 -22.19
C ILE A 100 28.96 -3.74 -23.37
N ASP A 101 28.61 -2.47 -23.62
CA ASP A 101 29.15 -1.72 -24.75
C ASP A 101 30.64 -1.40 -24.58
N LYS A 102 31.05 -1.04 -23.35
CA LYS A 102 32.47 -0.81 -23.02
C LYS A 102 33.29 -2.09 -23.15
N ASP A 103 32.75 -3.23 -22.73
CA ASP A 103 33.41 -4.53 -22.85
C ASP A 103 33.59 -4.93 -24.33
N LYS A 104 32.54 -4.77 -25.15
CA LYS A 104 32.63 -5.00 -26.60
C LYS A 104 33.67 -4.10 -27.28
N ALA A 105 33.74 -2.82 -26.90
CA ALA A 105 34.72 -1.89 -27.44
C ALA A 105 36.15 -2.31 -27.07
N ALA A 106 36.39 -2.75 -25.83
CA ALA A 106 37.69 -3.25 -25.38
C ALA A 106 38.10 -4.54 -26.12
N GLN A 107 37.18 -5.49 -26.28
CA GLN A 107 37.42 -6.72 -27.04
C GLN A 107 37.72 -6.44 -28.52
N THR A 108 37.03 -5.47 -29.13
CA THR A 108 37.26 -5.08 -30.52
C THR A 108 38.67 -4.50 -30.72
N GLN A 109 39.14 -3.67 -29.80
CA GLN A 109 40.51 -3.11 -29.83
C GLN A 109 41.58 -4.17 -29.59
N LEU A 110 41.33 -5.14 -28.69
CA LEU A 110 42.21 -6.29 -28.46
C LEU A 110 42.35 -7.15 -29.73
N ASN A 111 41.25 -7.46 -30.41
CA ASN A 111 41.27 -8.27 -31.64
C ASN A 111 41.97 -7.56 -32.80
N GLN A 112 41.92 -6.22 -32.86
CA GLN A 112 42.63 -5.43 -33.88
C GLN A 112 44.14 -5.30 -33.63
N THR A 113 44.60 -5.43 -32.39
CA THR A 113 46.04 -5.33 -32.04
C THR A 113 46.76 -6.67 -31.99
N THR A 114 46.03 -7.80 -32.05
CA THR A 114 46.59 -9.16 -32.02
C THR A 114 46.78 -9.77 -33.44
N HIS A 115 46.55 -8.97 -34.49
CA HIS A 115 46.81 -9.29 -35.90
C HIS A 115 47.92 -8.40 -36.45
#